data_AF-A0A8H5G582-F1
#
_entry.id   AF-A0A8H5G582-F1
#
_cell.length_a   1.000
_cell.length_b   1.000
_cell.length_c   1.000
_cell.angle_alpha   90.00
_cell.angle_beta   90.00
_cell.angle_gamma   90.00
#
_symmetry.space_group_name_H-M   'P 1'
#
loop_
_entity.id
_entity.type
_entity.pdbx_description
1 polymer ?
#
loop_
_entity_poly.entity_id
_entity_poly.type
_entity_poly.pdbx_seq_one_letter_code
_entity_poly.pdbx_strand_id
1 'polypeptide(L)'
;MTTQTQSGSSKRPAEAPPSGEPAPKKIHPFFIKGTAKPDEPTGSFQWLAPLGKNKTCLQGKNLEPKCCSKVAAFDLDGTIIKFTKQTSSSSGWEWWKSAVPAKIRSVVEEGYTVVILSNQAIKPGALKQWKEKVTSMASKLQDVPFWIFAAISRDQYRKPMLGMWWEVEKIFKAQGVDIDLQSSFFVGDAAGRQYKNQKSDFSSTDRKLALNIGIPFKTPEEYFLDLPSHTNYTLPGFHVSSLPDLPAVTPTLSPIIPRSRDKEIVLFCGYPALGKSSFYFRHFHPANYIHINQDTLKTRDKCIKATREALKRGESCVVDNTNRDIKTRKFYVDLARDEKVPIRLVK
;
A
#
# COMPACT_ATOMS: atom_id res chain seq x y z
N MET A 1 11.33 68.77 33.79
CA MET A 1 9.95 68.43 33.38
C MET A 1 9.53 67.23 34.22
N THR A 2 8.55 67.48 35.10
CA THR A 2 7.53 66.54 35.63
C THR A 2 7.95 65.08 35.89
N THR A 3 7.83 64.47 37.07
CA THR A 3 7.38 64.86 38.43
C THR A 3 7.50 63.57 39.27
N GLN A 4 8.05 63.69 40.49
CA GLN A 4 7.50 63.20 41.78
C GLN A 4 6.96 61.75 41.90
N THR A 5 7.13 60.94 42.95
CA THR A 5 7.75 60.94 44.30
C THR A 5 7.47 59.50 44.83
N GLN A 6 8.37 58.78 45.52
CA GLN A 6 8.46 58.65 46.99
C GLN A 6 7.10 58.58 47.73
N SER A 7 6.84 57.83 48.79
CA SER A 7 7.52 56.91 49.71
C SER A 7 6.46 56.55 50.79
N GLY A 8 6.66 55.57 51.67
CA GLY A 8 5.92 55.57 52.95
C GLY A 8 5.60 54.22 53.60
N SER A 9 6.04 54.10 54.86
CA SER A 9 6.07 52.92 55.74
C SER A 9 4.86 52.78 56.69
N SER A 10 4.52 51.51 57.03
CA SER A 10 4.05 50.94 58.32
C SER A 10 2.74 51.39 59.02
N LYS A 11 1.85 50.42 59.34
CA LYS A 11 1.47 49.95 60.72
C LYS A 11 0.21 49.03 60.72
N ARG A 12 0.15 48.08 61.68
CA ARG A 12 -0.95 47.14 62.07
C ARG A 12 -1.96 47.80 63.05
N PRO A 13 -3.22 47.31 63.28
CA PRO A 13 -3.49 46.17 64.23
C PRO A 13 -4.81 45.32 64.11
N ALA A 14 -4.84 44.18 64.88
CA ALA A 14 -5.90 43.33 65.55
C ALA A 14 -7.13 42.73 64.78
N GLU A 15 -7.38 41.39 64.69
CA GLU A 15 -7.97 40.33 65.59
C GLU A 15 -9.51 40.43 65.82
N ALA A 16 -10.42 39.42 65.77
CA ALA A 16 -10.52 37.93 65.66
C ALA A 16 -12.01 37.55 65.28
N PRO A 17 -12.63 36.32 65.39
CA PRO A 17 -12.21 34.90 65.47
C PRO A 17 -13.01 33.95 64.47
N PRO A 18 -12.97 32.58 64.56
CA PRO A 18 -13.19 31.63 63.44
C PRO A 18 -14.46 30.72 63.50
N SER A 19 -14.74 29.94 62.43
CA SER A 19 -15.38 28.59 62.32
C SER A 19 -16.18 28.46 61.00
N GLY A 20 -16.27 27.34 60.27
CA GLY A 20 -15.92 25.95 60.55
C GLY A 20 -15.81 25.03 59.31
N GLU A 21 -15.13 23.91 59.58
CA GLU A 21 -14.92 22.58 58.97
C GLU A 21 -15.12 22.21 57.48
N PRO A 22 -14.24 21.35 56.91
CA PRO A 22 -14.28 20.84 55.54
C PRO A 22 -15.01 19.49 55.37
N ALA A 23 -15.70 19.31 54.24
CA ALA A 23 -16.41 18.08 53.88
C ALA A 23 -15.49 16.94 53.34
N PRO A 24 -15.85 15.65 53.54
CA PRO A 24 -14.95 14.50 53.40
C PRO A 24 -14.93 13.86 51.99
N LYS A 25 -13.81 13.20 51.65
CA LYS A 25 -13.66 12.31 50.48
C LYS A 25 -14.22 10.90 50.76
N LYS A 26 -15.00 10.32 49.84
CA LYS A 26 -15.25 8.85 49.71
C LYS A 26 -15.45 8.49 48.22
N ILE A 27 -14.53 7.74 47.59
CA ILE A 27 -14.50 6.27 47.35
C ILE A 27 -15.53 5.78 46.32
N HIS A 28 -15.02 5.20 45.22
CA HIS A 28 -15.75 4.55 44.12
C HIS A 28 -16.41 3.21 44.53
N PRO A 29 -17.57 2.86 43.94
CA PRO A 29 -18.03 1.48 43.88
C PRO A 29 -17.92 0.87 42.47
N PHE A 30 -17.45 -0.37 42.44
CA PHE A 30 -17.48 -1.32 41.33
C PHE A 30 -18.67 -2.28 41.53
N PHE A 31 -19.57 -2.42 40.53
CA PHE A 31 -20.15 -3.67 39.94
C PHE A 31 -21.54 -3.47 39.25
N ILE A 32 -21.55 -3.63 37.91
CA ILE A 32 -22.45 -4.36 36.99
C ILE A 32 -24.01 -4.24 37.10
N LYS A 33 -24.66 -3.69 36.05
CA LYS A 33 -25.54 -4.41 35.06
C LYS A 33 -26.29 -3.45 34.12
N GLY A 34 -26.11 -3.70 32.82
CA GLY A 34 -27.08 -3.54 31.72
C GLY A 34 -28.00 -2.32 31.69
N THR A 35 -27.67 -1.36 30.85
CA THR A 35 -28.67 -0.60 30.09
C THR A 35 -28.24 -0.57 28.63
N ALA A 36 -28.99 -1.31 27.80
CA ALA A 36 -28.95 -1.13 26.36
C ALA A 36 -29.21 0.35 26.07
N LYS A 37 -28.29 0.98 25.33
CA LYS A 37 -28.59 2.28 24.72
C LYS A 37 -29.70 2.05 23.68
N PRO A 38 -30.67 2.98 23.58
CA PRO A 38 -31.71 2.89 22.55
C PRO A 38 -31.05 2.86 21.17
N ASP A 39 -31.51 1.95 20.32
CA ASP A 39 -31.03 1.72 18.97
C ASP A 39 -30.98 3.03 18.17
N GLU A 40 -29.77 3.56 17.97
CA GLU A 40 -29.49 4.33 16.75
C GLU A 40 -29.71 3.36 15.58
N PRO A 41 -30.35 3.77 14.48
CA PRO A 41 -30.54 2.90 13.32
C PRO A 41 -29.16 2.59 12.75
N THR A 42 -28.57 1.49 13.24
CA THR A 42 -27.28 1.01 12.80
C THR A 42 -27.58 0.45 11.42
N GLY A 43 -27.29 1.23 10.39
CA GLY A 43 -27.48 0.79 9.02
C GLY A 43 -26.86 -0.59 8.80
N SER A 44 -27.38 -1.35 7.85
CA SER A 44 -26.91 -2.69 7.49
C SER A 44 -25.41 -2.76 7.13
N PHE A 45 -24.77 -1.61 6.94
CA PHE A 45 -23.35 -1.48 6.64
C PHE A 45 -22.47 -1.46 7.89
N GLN A 46 -21.42 -2.28 7.89
CA GLN A 46 -20.49 -2.43 9.00
C GLN A 46 -19.04 -2.24 8.53
N TRP A 47 -18.32 -1.33 9.19
CA TRP A 47 -16.87 -1.24 9.06
C TRP A 47 -16.21 -2.33 9.93
N LEU A 48 -15.25 -3.04 9.35
CA LEU A 48 -14.45 -4.04 10.08
C LEU A 48 -13.07 -3.47 10.43
N ALA A 49 -12.29 -4.25 11.19
CA ALA A 49 -10.92 -3.89 11.54
C ALA A 49 -10.06 -3.76 10.27
N PRO A 50 -9.27 -2.68 10.10
CA PRO A 50 -8.39 -2.56 8.94
C PRO A 50 -7.38 -3.72 8.83
N LEU A 51 -7.03 -4.08 7.61
CA LEU A 51 -6.16 -5.19 7.24
C LEU A 51 -4.70 -4.75 7.06
N GLY A 52 -3.82 -5.75 7.15
CA GLY A 52 -2.37 -5.60 7.02
C GLY A 52 -1.68 -5.11 8.30
N LYS A 53 -0.37 -5.38 8.40
CA LYS A 53 0.46 -5.00 9.57
C LYS A 53 0.35 -3.52 9.94
N ASN A 54 0.25 -2.67 8.91
CA ASN A 54 0.19 -1.22 9.06
C ASN A 54 -1.25 -0.67 9.03
N LYS A 55 -2.28 -1.54 9.01
CA LYS A 55 -3.70 -1.15 8.97
C LYS A 55 -4.04 -0.24 7.78
N THR A 56 -3.41 -0.49 6.63
CA THR A 56 -3.45 0.35 5.44
C THR A 56 -4.52 -0.05 4.43
N CYS A 57 -5.30 -1.09 4.71
CA CYS A 57 -6.47 -1.45 3.92
C CYS A 57 -7.72 -1.42 4.82
N LEU A 58 -8.62 -0.48 4.56
CA LEU A 58 -9.92 -0.45 5.22
C LEU A 58 -10.81 -1.52 4.61
N GLN A 59 -11.68 -2.12 5.42
CA GLN A 59 -12.68 -3.06 4.95
C GLN A 59 -14.03 -2.84 5.62
N GLY A 60 -15.09 -3.12 4.88
CA GLY A 60 -16.45 -3.13 5.39
C GLY A 60 -17.35 -4.04 4.55
N LYS A 61 -18.54 -4.33 5.07
CA LYS A 61 -19.56 -5.11 4.39
C LYS A 61 -20.92 -4.46 4.53
N ASN A 62 -21.75 -4.57 3.50
CA ASN A 62 -23.17 -4.29 3.57
C ASN A 62 -23.92 -5.61 3.65
N LEU A 63 -24.83 -5.75 4.62
CA LEU A 63 -25.52 -7.02 4.89
C LEU A 63 -24.50 -8.14 5.14
N GLU A 64 -24.85 -9.38 4.80
CA GLU A 64 -23.94 -10.53 4.82
C GLU A 64 -23.71 -11.03 3.39
N PRO A 65 -22.60 -10.64 2.74
CA PRO A 65 -22.34 -11.08 1.37
C PRO A 65 -21.95 -12.54 1.31
N LYS A 66 -22.79 -13.32 0.64
CA LYS A 66 -22.53 -14.73 0.32
C LYS A 66 -21.36 -14.81 -0.68
N CYS A 67 -20.43 -15.73 -0.44
CA CYS A 67 -19.40 -16.07 -1.42
C CYS A 67 -20.00 -17.02 -2.46
N CYS A 68 -20.11 -16.53 -3.69
CA CYS A 68 -20.48 -17.30 -4.87
C CYS A 68 -19.22 -17.53 -5.71
N SER A 69 -19.18 -18.54 -6.58
CA SER A 69 -17.98 -18.77 -7.42
C SER A 69 -17.67 -17.61 -8.37
N LYS A 70 -18.64 -16.73 -8.68
CA LYS A 70 -18.47 -15.56 -9.55
C LYS A 70 -18.35 -14.28 -8.74
N VAL A 71 -17.38 -13.44 -9.09
CA VAL A 71 -17.16 -12.13 -8.47
C VAL A 71 -17.35 -11.01 -9.49
N ALA A 72 -18.20 -10.05 -9.12
CA ALA A 72 -18.31 -8.78 -9.84
C ALA A 72 -17.62 -7.71 -9.01
N ALA A 73 -16.41 -7.35 -9.42
CA ALA A 73 -15.59 -6.36 -8.75
C ALA A 73 -15.73 -4.99 -9.41
N PHE A 74 -15.75 -3.93 -8.61
CA PHE A 74 -15.94 -2.56 -9.06
C PHE A 74 -14.94 -1.62 -8.40
N ASP A 75 -14.45 -0.62 -9.13
CA ASP A 75 -13.94 0.60 -8.51
C ASP A 75 -15.09 1.44 -7.91
N LEU A 76 -14.75 2.41 -7.05
CA LEU A 76 -15.71 3.31 -6.42
C LEU A 76 -15.84 4.65 -7.16
N ASP A 77 -14.78 5.47 -7.13
CA ASP A 77 -14.83 6.89 -7.51
C ASP A 77 -14.55 7.05 -9.01
N GLY A 78 -15.54 7.48 -9.77
CA GLY A 78 -15.50 7.49 -11.24
C GLY A 78 -16.20 6.28 -11.88
N THR A 79 -16.62 5.31 -11.05
CA THR A 79 -17.21 4.04 -11.50
C THR A 79 -18.63 3.84 -10.94
N ILE A 80 -18.76 3.64 -9.62
CA ILE A 80 -20.08 3.52 -8.96
C ILE A 80 -20.62 4.92 -8.64
N ILE A 81 -19.76 5.79 -8.12
CA ILE A 81 -20.11 7.14 -7.69
C ILE A 81 -19.24 8.18 -8.40
N LYS A 82 -19.69 9.43 -8.47
CA LYS A 82 -18.86 10.59 -8.81
C LYS A 82 -18.93 11.63 -7.70
N PHE A 83 -17.82 12.33 -7.50
CA PHE A 83 -17.72 13.39 -6.51
C PHE A 83 -18.44 14.65 -6.99
N THR A 84 -19.22 15.28 -6.10
CA THR A 84 -19.87 16.56 -6.36
C THR A 84 -19.26 17.65 -5.47
N LYS A 85 -18.87 18.78 -6.07
CA LYS A 85 -18.52 19.98 -5.31
C LYS A 85 -19.82 20.54 -4.74
N GLN A 86 -20.02 20.40 -3.43
CA GLN A 86 -21.28 20.66 -2.72
C GLN A 86 -21.92 22.01 -3.06
N THR A 87 -23.22 21.98 -3.35
CA THR A 87 -24.20 22.92 -2.77
C THR A 87 -24.76 22.28 -1.48
N SER A 88 -25.13 23.12 -0.53
CA SER A 88 -25.19 22.96 0.94
C SER A 88 -26.03 21.81 1.55
N SER A 89 -26.53 20.84 0.80
CA SER A 89 -27.47 19.81 1.31
C SER A 89 -27.24 18.37 0.82
N SER A 90 -26.17 18.09 0.08
CA SER A 90 -25.93 16.75 -0.48
C SER A 90 -24.72 16.04 0.16
N SER A 91 -24.79 14.71 0.25
CA SER A 91 -23.80 13.79 0.85
C SER A 91 -22.38 13.82 0.23
N GLY A 92 -22.08 14.80 -0.64
CA GLY A 92 -20.77 14.97 -1.30
C GLY A 92 -20.50 13.98 -2.44
N TRP A 93 -21.51 13.23 -2.86
CA TRP A 93 -21.42 12.26 -3.96
C TRP A 93 -22.79 12.07 -4.63
N GLU A 94 -22.77 11.57 -5.86
CA GLU A 94 -23.94 11.10 -6.61
C GLU A 94 -23.58 9.81 -7.36
N TRP A 95 -24.59 9.04 -7.77
CA TRP A 95 -24.35 7.90 -8.66
C TRP A 95 -23.62 8.35 -9.92
N TRP A 96 -22.65 7.55 -10.38
CA TRP A 96 -21.92 7.87 -11.62
C TRP A 96 -22.90 8.05 -12.79
N LYS A 97 -23.88 7.13 -12.89
CA LYS A 97 -25.07 7.23 -13.74
C LYS A 97 -26.28 6.64 -13.03
N SER A 98 -27.48 7.02 -13.45
CA SER A 98 -28.76 6.53 -12.88
C SER A 98 -28.93 5.02 -12.97
N ALA A 99 -28.29 4.36 -13.96
CA ALA A 99 -28.36 2.92 -14.15
C ALA A 99 -27.57 2.09 -13.12
N VAL A 100 -26.62 2.71 -12.39
CA VAL A 100 -25.69 2.00 -11.50
C VAL A 100 -26.39 1.13 -10.45
N PRO A 101 -27.35 1.63 -9.66
CA PRO A 101 -27.99 0.81 -8.62
C PRO A 101 -28.75 -0.39 -9.21
N ALA A 102 -29.43 -0.22 -10.33
CA ALA A 102 -30.19 -1.29 -10.98
C ALA A 102 -29.26 -2.40 -11.50
N LYS A 103 -28.17 -2.04 -12.17
CA LYS A 103 -27.17 -3.01 -12.66
C LYS A 103 -26.46 -3.74 -11.52
N ILE A 104 -26.14 -3.08 -10.41
CA ILE A 104 -25.53 -3.74 -9.24
C ILE A 104 -26.50 -4.75 -8.60
N ARG A 105 -27.80 -4.46 -8.55
CA ARG A 105 -28.82 -5.43 -8.09
C ARG A 105 -28.91 -6.65 -9.00
N SER A 106 -28.99 -6.42 -10.33
CA SER A 106 -29.01 -7.49 -11.34
C SER A 106 -27.84 -8.46 -11.16
N VAL A 107 -26.64 -7.94 -10.86
CA VAL A 107 -25.45 -8.76 -10.61
C VAL A 107 -25.62 -9.71 -9.43
N VAL A 108 -26.25 -9.26 -8.35
CA VAL A 108 -26.55 -10.13 -7.21
C VAL A 108 -27.58 -11.20 -7.60
N GLU A 109 -28.62 -10.81 -8.33
CA GLU A 109 -29.65 -11.73 -8.84
C GLU A 109 -29.08 -12.79 -9.79
N GLU A 110 -28.06 -12.43 -10.59
CA GLU A 110 -27.30 -13.32 -11.48
C GLU A 110 -26.29 -14.23 -10.74
N GLY A 111 -26.23 -14.13 -9.41
CA GLY A 111 -25.46 -15.02 -8.55
C GLY A 111 -23.99 -14.61 -8.36
N TYR A 112 -23.65 -13.34 -8.55
CA TYR A 112 -22.31 -12.83 -8.26
C TYR A 112 -22.19 -12.32 -6.83
N THR A 113 -21.01 -12.49 -6.24
CA THR A 113 -20.60 -11.71 -5.07
C THR A 113 -20.11 -10.33 -5.53
N VAL A 114 -20.68 -9.27 -4.98
CA VAL A 114 -20.25 -7.89 -5.30
C VAL A 114 -19.10 -7.46 -4.39
N VAL A 115 -18.03 -6.96 -5.00
CA VAL A 115 -16.84 -6.47 -4.30
C VAL A 115 -16.45 -5.08 -4.81
N ILE A 116 -16.19 -4.14 -3.93
CA ILE A 116 -15.71 -2.80 -4.28
C ILE A 116 -14.25 -2.68 -3.86
N LEU A 117 -13.35 -2.39 -4.81
CA LEU A 117 -11.91 -2.25 -4.58
C LEU A 117 -11.46 -0.83 -4.93
N SER A 118 -11.08 -0.04 -3.93
CA SER A 118 -10.83 1.40 -4.11
C SER A 118 -9.45 1.86 -3.66
N ASN A 119 -8.83 2.74 -4.44
CA ASN A 119 -7.58 3.42 -4.07
C ASN A 119 -7.89 4.76 -3.42
N GLN A 120 -7.51 4.95 -2.17
CA GLN A 120 -7.93 6.13 -1.39
C GLN A 120 -6.75 6.85 -0.76
N ALA A 121 -6.29 7.97 -1.34
CA ALA A 121 -5.22 8.77 -0.73
C ALA A 121 -5.77 9.66 0.41
N ILE A 122 -6.39 9.04 1.41
CA ILE A 122 -7.11 9.73 2.48
C ILE A 122 -6.13 10.22 3.55
N LYS A 123 -6.15 11.53 3.81
CA LYS A 123 -5.49 12.12 4.98
C LYS A 123 -6.27 11.77 6.26
N PRO A 124 -5.63 11.64 7.43
CA PRO A 124 -6.31 11.27 8.68
C PRO A 124 -7.59 12.06 8.99
N GLY A 125 -7.58 13.39 8.78
CA GLY A 125 -8.74 14.25 9.04
C GLY A 125 -9.93 14.07 8.09
N ALA A 126 -9.74 13.48 6.91
CA ALA A 126 -10.81 13.24 5.93
C ALA A 126 -11.39 11.81 6.01
N LEU A 127 -10.81 10.95 6.84
CA LEU A 127 -11.21 9.54 6.92
C LEU A 127 -12.64 9.37 7.44
N LYS A 128 -13.04 10.16 8.44
CA LYS A 128 -14.41 10.11 8.97
C LYS A 128 -15.43 10.45 7.88
N GLN A 129 -15.22 11.55 7.16
CA GLN A 129 -16.10 12.00 6.07
C GLN A 129 -16.16 10.97 4.93
N TRP A 130 -15.03 10.35 4.58
CA TRP A 130 -15.04 9.29 3.56
C TRP A 130 -15.81 8.05 4.02
N LYS A 131 -15.68 7.66 5.30
CA LYS A 131 -16.47 6.55 5.86
C LYS A 131 -17.96 6.86 5.84
N GLU A 132 -18.36 8.07 6.22
CA GLU A 132 -19.75 8.55 6.15
C GLU A 132 -20.28 8.56 4.71
N LYS A 133 -19.45 8.96 3.73
CA LYS A 133 -19.77 8.89 2.29
C LYS A 133 -20.16 7.46 1.88
N VAL A 134 -19.32 6.48 2.22
CA VAL A 134 -19.56 5.06 1.90
C VAL A 134 -20.78 4.52 2.64
N THR A 135 -20.97 4.85 3.93
CA THR A 135 -22.16 4.46 4.69
C THR A 135 -23.43 5.03 4.06
N SER A 136 -23.41 6.29 3.60
CA SER A 136 -24.52 6.92 2.89
C SER A 136 -24.80 6.28 1.52
N MET A 137 -23.78 5.75 0.84
CA MET A 137 -23.96 4.98 -0.39
C MET A 137 -24.58 3.62 -0.10
N ALA A 138 -24.10 2.93 0.93
CA ALA A 138 -24.62 1.63 1.35
C ALA A 138 -26.11 1.71 1.74
N SER A 139 -26.54 2.80 2.41
CA SER A 139 -27.96 2.99 2.74
C SER A 139 -28.86 3.18 1.52
N LYS A 140 -28.33 3.63 0.39
CA LYS A 140 -29.06 3.70 -0.90
C LYS A 140 -29.04 2.36 -1.66
N LEU A 141 -28.24 1.39 -1.21
CA LEU A 141 -28.15 0.01 -1.69
C LEU A 141 -28.50 -0.96 -0.55
N GLN A 142 -29.56 -0.65 0.21
CA GLN A 142 -29.94 -1.40 1.42
C GLN A 142 -30.23 -2.88 1.19
N ASP A 143 -30.50 -3.26 -0.06
CA ASP A 143 -30.84 -4.60 -0.53
C ASP A 143 -29.68 -5.33 -1.23
N VAL A 144 -28.51 -4.68 -1.39
CA VAL A 144 -27.36 -5.25 -2.09
C VAL A 144 -26.29 -5.69 -1.08
N PRO A 145 -26.04 -7.00 -0.91
CA PRO A 145 -24.89 -7.45 -0.17
C PRO A 145 -23.59 -7.18 -0.94
N PHE A 146 -22.63 -6.50 -0.32
CA PHE A 146 -21.31 -6.28 -0.93
C PHE A 146 -20.18 -6.17 0.10
N TRP A 147 -18.97 -6.47 -0.34
CA TRP A 147 -17.73 -6.14 0.35
C TRP A 147 -17.13 -4.85 -0.19
N ILE A 148 -16.48 -4.06 0.65
CA ILE A 148 -15.63 -2.94 0.21
C ILE A 148 -14.25 -3.04 0.86
N PHE A 149 -13.22 -2.86 0.03
CA PHE A 149 -11.82 -2.74 0.44
C PHE A 149 -11.26 -1.42 -0.09
N ALA A 150 -10.57 -0.67 0.76
CA ALA A 150 -9.99 0.61 0.37
C ALA A 150 -8.54 0.77 0.85
N ALA A 151 -7.62 0.90 -0.09
CA ALA A 151 -6.19 1.07 0.18
C ALA A 151 -5.87 2.55 0.50
N ILE A 152 -5.42 2.81 1.73
CA ILE A 152 -5.10 4.17 2.21
C ILE A 152 -3.62 4.56 2.10
N SER A 153 -2.77 3.64 1.65
CA SER A 153 -1.32 3.87 1.49
C SER A 153 -0.81 3.36 0.13
N ARG A 154 0.44 3.65 -0.19
CA ARG A 154 1.12 3.17 -1.40
C ARG A 154 1.90 1.89 -1.09
N ASP A 155 1.16 0.80 -0.90
CA ASP A 155 1.71 -0.52 -0.59
C ASP A 155 1.02 -1.61 -1.43
N GLN A 156 1.15 -2.87 -1.01
CA GLN A 156 0.57 -4.03 -1.70
C GLN A 156 -0.95 -3.96 -1.88
N TYR A 157 -1.68 -3.16 -1.09
CA TYR A 157 -3.13 -3.04 -1.24
C TYR A 157 -3.52 -2.07 -2.35
N ARG A 158 -2.64 -1.15 -2.75
CA ARG A 158 -2.97 -0.13 -3.74
C ARG A 158 -2.98 -0.70 -5.16
N LYS A 159 -4.11 -0.61 -5.85
CA LYS A 159 -4.24 -0.99 -7.27
C LYS A 159 -3.12 -0.32 -8.08
N PRO A 160 -2.40 -1.05 -8.95
CA PRO A 160 -2.76 -2.37 -9.50
C PRO A 160 -2.21 -3.57 -8.72
N MET A 161 -1.70 -3.38 -7.51
CA MET A 161 -1.23 -4.49 -6.67
C MET A 161 -2.41 -5.36 -6.20
N LEU A 162 -2.16 -6.66 -6.02
CA LEU A 162 -3.18 -7.68 -5.74
C LEU A 162 -3.62 -7.73 -4.27
N GLY A 163 -3.06 -6.93 -3.38
CA GLY A 163 -3.25 -7.08 -1.94
C GLY A 163 -4.72 -7.07 -1.51
N MET A 164 -5.57 -6.20 -2.07
CA MET A 164 -7.00 -6.22 -1.74
C MET A 164 -7.70 -7.48 -2.28
N TRP A 165 -7.32 -7.94 -3.47
CA TRP A 165 -7.88 -9.16 -4.07
C TRP A 165 -7.51 -10.41 -3.27
N TRP A 166 -6.28 -10.51 -2.77
CA TRP A 166 -5.88 -11.61 -1.90
C TRP A 166 -6.70 -11.69 -0.61
N GLU A 167 -7.21 -10.56 -0.09
CA GLU A 167 -8.12 -10.59 1.07
C GLU A 167 -9.50 -11.13 0.68
N VAL A 168 -9.97 -10.87 -0.55
CA VAL A 168 -11.19 -11.49 -1.11
C VAL A 168 -11.00 -13.01 -1.21
N GLU A 169 -9.91 -13.46 -1.83
CA GLU A 169 -9.60 -14.89 -1.97
C GLU A 169 -9.52 -15.61 -0.61
N LYS A 170 -8.94 -14.96 0.41
CA LYS A 170 -8.90 -15.52 1.77
C LYS A 170 -10.29 -15.71 2.36
N ILE A 171 -11.20 -14.75 2.17
CA ILE A 171 -12.60 -14.87 2.64
C ILE A 171 -13.30 -16.04 1.95
N PHE A 172 -13.12 -16.17 0.64
CA PHE A 172 -13.75 -17.22 -0.17
C PHE A 172 -13.20 -18.60 0.22
N LYS A 173 -11.88 -18.73 0.33
CA LYS A 173 -11.22 -19.96 0.79
C LYS A 173 -11.66 -20.37 2.19
N ALA A 174 -11.84 -19.41 3.10
CA ALA A 174 -12.36 -19.70 4.44
C ALA A 174 -13.80 -20.24 4.43
N GLN A 175 -14.58 -19.93 3.39
CA GLN A 175 -15.93 -20.45 3.17
C GLN A 175 -15.93 -21.70 2.25
N GLY A 176 -14.77 -22.22 1.85
CA GLY A 176 -14.66 -23.38 0.98
C GLY A 176 -15.14 -23.12 -0.45
N VAL A 177 -15.07 -21.87 -0.93
CA VAL A 177 -15.47 -21.46 -2.28
C VAL A 177 -14.25 -21.07 -3.09
N ASP A 178 -14.10 -21.65 -4.27
CA ASP A 178 -13.11 -21.24 -5.26
C ASP A 178 -13.72 -20.21 -6.22
N ILE A 179 -12.96 -19.16 -6.55
CA ILE A 179 -13.37 -18.12 -7.48
C ILE A 179 -13.10 -18.59 -8.91
N ASP A 180 -14.14 -18.62 -9.73
CA ASP A 180 -14.03 -18.76 -11.19
C ASP A 180 -13.65 -17.41 -11.80
N LEU A 181 -12.36 -17.26 -12.13
CA LEU A 181 -11.81 -16.04 -12.71
C LEU A 181 -12.39 -15.74 -14.10
N GLN A 182 -12.73 -16.76 -14.90
CA GLN A 182 -13.24 -16.55 -16.26
C GLN A 182 -14.68 -16.04 -16.26
N SER A 183 -15.47 -16.48 -15.28
CA SER A 183 -16.84 -16.00 -15.06
C SER A 183 -16.92 -14.76 -14.17
N SER A 184 -15.80 -14.25 -13.65
CA SER A 184 -15.73 -13.03 -12.85
C SER A 184 -15.37 -11.82 -13.71
N PHE A 185 -15.50 -10.61 -13.20
CA PHE A 185 -15.06 -9.41 -13.92
C PHE A 185 -14.74 -8.24 -13.00
N PHE A 186 -13.97 -7.28 -13.52
CA PHE A 186 -13.70 -6.00 -12.88
C PHE A 186 -14.23 -4.84 -13.72
N VAL A 187 -14.92 -3.88 -13.09
CA VAL A 187 -15.36 -2.63 -13.72
C VAL A 187 -14.62 -1.44 -13.10
N GLY A 188 -13.99 -0.59 -13.91
CA GLY A 188 -13.30 0.60 -13.40
C GLY A 188 -13.00 1.66 -14.45
N ASP A 189 -12.93 2.92 -14.03
CA ASP A 189 -12.71 4.07 -14.91
C ASP A 189 -11.22 4.30 -15.22
N ALA A 190 -10.31 3.86 -14.35
CA ALA A 190 -8.87 3.94 -14.55
C ALA A 190 -8.39 2.88 -15.56
N ALA A 191 -8.80 3.05 -16.80
CA ALA A 191 -8.67 2.09 -17.89
C ALA A 191 -7.56 2.44 -18.90
N GLY A 192 -6.87 3.58 -18.74
CA GLY A 192 -5.81 4.03 -19.63
C GLY A 192 -6.27 4.49 -21.01
N ARG A 193 -7.56 4.79 -21.18
CA ARG A 193 -8.17 5.18 -22.46
C ARG A 193 -7.57 6.47 -22.98
N GLN A 194 -7.29 6.48 -24.28
CA GLN A 194 -6.77 7.62 -25.01
C GLN A 194 -7.87 8.22 -25.88
N TYR A 195 -7.97 9.55 -25.86
CA TYR A 195 -8.92 10.28 -26.68
C TYR A 195 -8.23 11.41 -27.45
N LYS A 196 -8.72 11.71 -28.66
CA LYS A 196 -8.14 12.76 -29.51
C LYS A 196 -8.54 14.18 -29.07
N ASN A 197 -9.81 14.36 -28.69
CA ASN A 197 -10.41 15.67 -28.44
C ASN A 197 -10.89 15.87 -27.00
N GLN A 198 -10.50 14.98 -26.09
CA GLN A 198 -10.83 15.08 -24.67
C GLN A 198 -9.70 14.51 -23.84
N LYS A 199 -9.74 14.77 -22.52
CA LYS A 199 -8.72 14.32 -21.60
C LYS A 199 -8.71 12.79 -21.52
N SER A 200 -7.56 12.18 -21.80
CA SER A 200 -7.29 10.75 -21.55
C SER A 200 -7.42 10.39 -20.07
N ASP A 201 -7.65 9.12 -19.78
CA ASP A 201 -7.74 8.63 -18.40
C ASP A 201 -6.47 9.00 -17.62
N PHE A 202 -6.63 9.42 -16.36
CA PHE A 202 -5.51 9.81 -15.50
C PHE A 202 -4.57 8.63 -15.18
N SER A 203 -5.10 7.40 -15.17
CA SER A 203 -4.32 6.21 -14.89
C SER A 203 -4.93 4.96 -15.54
N SER A 204 -4.21 3.85 -15.46
CA SER A 204 -4.63 2.53 -15.94
C SER A 204 -4.67 1.48 -14.83
N THR A 205 -4.83 1.91 -13.56
CA THR A 205 -4.68 1.02 -12.40
C THR A 205 -5.76 -0.05 -12.31
N ASP A 206 -6.97 0.22 -12.79
CA ASP A 206 -8.08 -0.75 -12.72
C ASP A 206 -7.93 -1.82 -13.77
N ARG A 207 -7.64 -1.43 -15.02
CA ARG A 207 -7.35 -2.38 -16.11
C ARG A 207 -6.14 -3.25 -15.77
N LYS A 208 -5.09 -2.66 -15.18
CA LYS A 208 -3.91 -3.41 -14.73
C LYS A 208 -4.21 -4.34 -13.55
N LEU A 209 -5.07 -3.94 -12.61
CA LEU A 209 -5.50 -4.83 -11.54
C LEU A 209 -6.21 -6.06 -12.13
N ALA A 210 -7.19 -5.85 -13.01
CA ALA A 210 -7.92 -6.94 -13.65
C ALA A 210 -6.99 -7.89 -14.42
N LEU A 211 -6.02 -7.33 -15.16
CA LEU A 211 -4.97 -8.09 -15.84
C LEU A 211 -4.10 -8.91 -14.87
N ASN A 212 -3.70 -8.32 -13.74
CA ASN A 212 -2.88 -9.01 -12.74
C ASN A 212 -3.65 -10.12 -12.02
N ILE A 213 -4.97 -9.96 -11.84
CA ILE A 213 -5.83 -10.99 -11.27
C ILE A 213 -6.07 -12.10 -12.32
N GLY A 214 -6.21 -11.73 -13.60
CA GLY A 214 -6.60 -12.65 -14.67
C GLY A 214 -8.12 -12.72 -14.88
N ILE A 215 -8.85 -11.63 -14.61
CA ILE A 215 -10.31 -11.52 -14.83
C ILE A 215 -10.64 -10.55 -15.97
N PRO A 216 -11.72 -10.79 -16.72
CA PRO A 216 -12.29 -9.83 -17.68
C PRO A 216 -12.43 -8.41 -17.10
N PHE A 217 -12.13 -7.40 -17.93
CA PHE A 217 -12.24 -5.99 -17.56
C PHE A 217 -13.26 -5.25 -18.43
N LYS A 218 -14.06 -4.38 -17.81
CA LYS A 218 -14.97 -3.46 -18.50
C LYS A 218 -14.83 -2.05 -17.94
N THR A 219 -15.11 -1.04 -18.76
CA THR A 219 -15.26 0.35 -18.29
C THR A 219 -16.68 0.58 -17.74
N PRO A 220 -16.92 1.64 -16.93
CA PRO A 220 -18.26 1.97 -16.46
C PRO A 220 -19.25 2.20 -17.61
N GLU A 221 -18.79 2.83 -18.70
CA GLU A 221 -19.55 3.05 -19.93
C GLU A 221 -19.93 1.74 -20.62
N GLU A 222 -18.97 0.82 -20.78
CA GLU A 222 -19.21 -0.50 -21.37
C GLU A 222 -20.18 -1.33 -20.54
N TYR A 223 -20.11 -1.22 -19.21
CA TYR A 223 -20.86 -2.08 -18.31
C TYR A 223 -22.26 -1.54 -17.95
N PHE A 224 -22.35 -0.29 -17.51
CA PHE A 224 -23.59 0.28 -17.01
C PHE A 224 -24.48 0.86 -18.11
N LEU A 225 -23.88 1.27 -19.23
CA LEU A 225 -24.58 1.91 -20.36
C LEU A 225 -24.60 1.05 -21.63
N ASP A 226 -24.02 -0.16 -21.57
CA ASP A 226 -23.93 -1.10 -22.68
C ASP A 226 -23.31 -0.45 -23.95
N LEU A 227 -22.38 0.49 -23.76
CA LEU A 227 -21.68 1.17 -24.84
C LEU A 227 -20.55 0.29 -25.43
N PRO A 228 -20.16 0.51 -26.70
CA PRO A 228 -19.08 -0.23 -27.32
C PRO A 228 -17.74 -0.09 -26.58
N SER A 229 -16.93 -1.15 -26.61
CA SER A 229 -15.62 -1.15 -25.96
C SER A 229 -14.65 -0.13 -26.52
N HIS A 230 -13.95 0.58 -25.63
CA HIS A 230 -12.92 1.54 -26.02
C HIS A 230 -11.61 0.82 -26.34
N THR A 231 -11.27 0.70 -27.62
CA THR A 231 -10.11 -0.08 -28.09
C THR A 231 -8.78 0.66 -27.97
N ASN A 232 -8.78 2.00 -27.90
CA ASN A 232 -7.56 2.80 -27.85
C ASN A 232 -7.14 3.12 -26.42
N TYR A 233 -6.32 2.26 -25.80
CA TYR A 233 -5.79 2.48 -24.45
C TYR A 233 -4.28 2.18 -24.38
N THR A 234 -3.62 2.74 -23.35
CA THR A 234 -2.22 2.45 -23.06
C THR A 234 -2.04 2.01 -21.60
N LEU A 235 -1.12 1.08 -21.38
CA LEU A 235 -0.76 0.59 -20.06
C LEU A 235 0.67 1.02 -19.71
N PRO A 236 0.94 2.31 -19.42
CA PRO A 236 2.31 2.80 -19.24
C PRO A 236 3.03 2.11 -18.07
N GLY A 237 4.32 1.86 -18.21
CA GLY A 237 5.15 1.26 -17.17
C GLY A 237 5.86 0.00 -17.65
N PHE A 238 6.42 -0.74 -16.71
CA PHE A 238 7.13 -1.98 -16.97
C PHE A 238 6.17 -3.18 -16.93
N HIS A 239 6.20 -4.02 -17.96
CA HIS A 239 5.40 -5.23 -18.05
C HIS A 239 6.27 -6.44 -17.73
N VAL A 240 6.04 -7.07 -16.57
CA VAL A 240 6.80 -8.27 -16.19
C VAL A 240 6.60 -9.40 -17.20
N SER A 241 5.40 -9.50 -17.78
CA SER A 241 5.08 -10.48 -18.83
C SER A 241 5.82 -10.26 -20.15
N SER A 242 6.42 -9.08 -20.36
CA SER A 242 7.27 -8.83 -21.55
C SER A 242 8.72 -9.21 -21.33
N LEU A 243 9.08 -9.71 -20.14
CA LEU A 243 10.43 -10.20 -19.91
C LEU A 243 10.65 -11.50 -20.72
N PRO A 244 11.76 -11.60 -21.46
CA PRO A 244 12.15 -12.87 -22.05
C PRO A 244 12.47 -13.90 -20.97
N ASP A 245 12.26 -15.17 -21.28
CA ASP A 245 12.78 -16.26 -20.45
C ASP A 245 14.30 -16.31 -20.62
N LEU A 246 15.02 -15.88 -19.58
CA LEU A 246 16.48 -15.80 -19.58
C LEU A 246 17.03 -16.70 -18.47
N PRO A 247 18.21 -17.30 -18.69
CA PRO A 247 18.88 -18.02 -17.62
C PRO A 247 19.17 -17.07 -16.45
N ALA A 248 19.09 -17.59 -15.23
CA ALA A 248 19.27 -16.80 -14.02
C ALA A 248 20.62 -16.08 -13.94
N VAL A 249 21.65 -16.60 -14.62
CA VAL A 249 22.98 -15.99 -14.73
C VAL A 249 23.53 -16.16 -16.13
N THR A 250 24.12 -15.08 -16.67
CA THR A 250 24.81 -15.06 -17.96
C THR A 250 26.25 -14.52 -17.81
N PRO A 251 27.24 -15.06 -18.54
CA PRO A 251 27.16 -16.24 -19.41
C PRO A 251 27.01 -17.54 -18.60
N THR A 252 26.26 -18.51 -19.13
CA THR A 252 25.91 -19.76 -18.42
C THR A 252 27.07 -20.72 -18.23
N LEU A 253 28.10 -20.63 -19.07
CA LEU A 253 29.28 -21.49 -19.02
C LEU A 253 30.29 -21.09 -17.93
N SER A 254 30.22 -19.84 -17.45
CA SER A 254 31.13 -19.34 -16.42
C SER A 254 30.51 -19.59 -15.04
N PRO A 255 31.17 -20.37 -14.17
CA PRO A 255 30.66 -20.58 -12.82
C PRO A 255 30.70 -19.25 -12.04
N ILE A 256 29.66 -19.02 -11.23
CA ILE A 256 29.57 -17.82 -10.37
C ILE A 256 30.78 -17.74 -9.43
N ILE A 257 31.09 -18.89 -8.82
CA ILE A 257 32.28 -19.12 -7.99
C ILE A 257 33.34 -19.83 -8.86
N PRO A 258 34.50 -19.21 -9.12
CA PRO A 258 35.56 -19.82 -9.90
C PRO A 258 36.05 -21.12 -9.25
N ARG A 259 36.50 -22.07 -10.08
CA ARG A 259 37.09 -23.33 -9.58
C ARG A 259 38.41 -23.09 -8.86
N SER A 260 39.23 -22.16 -9.37
CA SER A 260 40.40 -21.68 -8.65
C SER A 260 39.95 -20.83 -7.47
N ARG A 261 40.44 -21.14 -6.28
CA ARG A 261 40.16 -20.38 -5.05
C ARG A 261 41.16 -19.25 -4.82
N ASP A 262 41.71 -18.70 -5.91
CA ASP A 262 42.52 -17.50 -5.81
C ASP A 262 41.69 -16.37 -5.19
N LYS A 263 42.32 -15.63 -4.27
CA LYS A 263 41.70 -14.47 -3.63
C LYS A 263 41.26 -13.46 -4.68
N GLU A 264 40.02 -12.98 -4.59
CA GLU A 264 39.47 -12.01 -5.55
C GLU A 264 38.54 -10.99 -4.90
N ILE A 265 38.28 -9.91 -5.64
CA ILE A 265 37.23 -8.95 -5.34
C ILE A 265 36.08 -9.15 -6.33
N VAL A 266 34.87 -9.39 -5.83
CA VAL A 266 33.66 -9.37 -6.66
C VAL A 266 32.90 -8.09 -6.38
N LEU A 267 32.70 -7.29 -7.41
CA LEU A 267 31.98 -6.02 -7.32
C LEU A 267 30.56 -6.22 -7.86
N PHE A 268 29.55 -5.91 -7.05
CA PHE A 268 28.17 -5.84 -7.53
C PHE A 268 27.87 -4.44 -8.08
N CYS A 269 27.14 -4.33 -9.17
CA CYS A 269 26.81 -3.05 -9.80
C CYS A 269 25.39 -3.05 -10.34
N GLY A 270 24.48 -2.38 -9.66
CA GLY A 270 23.09 -2.28 -10.09
C GLY A 270 22.26 -1.42 -9.15
N TYR A 271 21.03 -1.12 -9.57
CA TYR A 271 20.10 -0.32 -8.76
C TYR A 271 19.88 -0.95 -7.36
N PRO A 272 19.54 -0.13 -6.35
CA PRO A 272 19.04 -0.68 -5.09
C PRO A 272 17.79 -1.56 -5.33
N ALA A 273 17.55 -2.51 -4.42
CA ALA A 273 16.38 -3.39 -4.46
C ALA A 273 16.22 -4.30 -5.70
N LEU A 274 17.27 -4.53 -6.49
CA LEU A 274 17.28 -5.53 -7.59
C LEU A 274 17.74 -6.95 -7.16
N GLY A 275 17.77 -7.24 -5.86
CA GLY A 275 18.13 -8.58 -5.35
C GLY A 275 19.63 -8.88 -5.24
N LYS A 276 20.51 -7.89 -5.35
CA LYS A 276 21.98 -8.06 -5.20
C LYS A 276 22.37 -8.74 -3.90
N SER A 277 21.90 -8.26 -2.76
CA SER A 277 22.17 -8.91 -1.46
C SER A 277 21.62 -10.33 -1.38
N SER A 278 20.43 -10.58 -1.94
CA SER A 278 19.87 -11.94 -2.04
C SER A 278 20.76 -12.84 -2.90
N PHE A 279 21.31 -12.32 -4.00
CA PHE A 279 22.27 -13.03 -4.86
C PHE A 279 23.57 -13.36 -4.10
N TYR A 280 24.08 -12.42 -3.29
CA TYR A 280 25.21 -12.68 -2.39
C TYR A 280 24.94 -13.84 -1.43
N PHE A 281 23.83 -13.79 -0.68
CA PHE A 281 23.51 -14.84 0.30
C PHE A 281 23.27 -16.20 -0.33
N ARG A 282 22.76 -16.24 -1.57
CA ARG A 282 22.53 -17.48 -2.29
C ARG A 282 23.81 -18.12 -2.82
N HIS A 283 24.76 -17.34 -3.33
CA HIS A 283 25.89 -17.88 -4.10
C HIS A 283 27.26 -17.69 -3.45
N PHE A 284 27.50 -16.54 -2.81
CA PHE A 284 28.83 -16.16 -2.32
C PHE A 284 28.99 -16.41 -0.81
N HIS A 285 27.93 -16.26 -0.04
CA HIS A 285 27.95 -16.54 1.39
C HIS A 285 28.29 -18.02 1.70
N PRO A 286 27.67 -19.04 1.05
CA PRO A 286 28.05 -20.44 1.28
C PRO A 286 29.47 -20.78 0.81
N ALA A 287 30.05 -19.95 -0.06
CA ALA A 287 31.42 -20.07 -0.54
C ALA A 287 32.43 -19.28 0.32
N ASN A 288 32.02 -18.77 1.48
CA ASN A 288 32.84 -18.03 2.45
C ASN A 288 33.42 -16.70 1.95
N TYR A 289 32.76 -16.03 1.00
CA TYR A 289 33.16 -14.67 0.63
C TYR A 289 32.72 -13.69 1.71
N ILE A 290 33.59 -12.75 2.08
CA ILE A 290 33.25 -11.69 3.03
C ILE A 290 32.24 -10.71 2.41
N HIS A 291 31.14 -10.43 3.12
CA HIS A 291 30.14 -9.44 2.70
C HIS A 291 30.60 -8.03 3.09
N ILE A 292 30.79 -7.17 2.11
CA ILE A 292 31.14 -5.77 2.32
C ILE A 292 30.00 -4.91 1.80
N ASN A 293 29.30 -4.24 2.71
CA ASN A 293 28.13 -3.42 2.40
C ASN A 293 28.20 -2.07 3.13
N GLN A 294 28.04 -0.99 2.38
CA GLN A 294 28.07 0.39 2.84
C GLN A 294 26.86 0.76 3.72
N ASP A 295 25.72 0.09 3.61
CA ASP A 295 24.58 0.34 4.50
C ASP A 295 24.93 -0.01 5.96
N THR A 296 25.74 -1.06 6.14
CA THR A 296 26.29 -1.48 7.43
C THR A 296 27.49 -0.62 7.83
N LEU A 297 28.46 -0.46 6.92
CA LEU A 297 29.74 0.22 7.18
C LEU A 297 29.66 1.75 7.09
N LYS A 298 28.53 2.30 6.67
CA LYS A 298 28.18 3.72 6.50
C LYS A 298 28.92 4.47 5.39
N THR A 299 30.24 4.31 5.27
CA THR A 299 31.05 5.07 4.30
C THR A 299 31.79 4.18 3.31
N ARG A 300 32.01 4.69 2.10
CA ARG A 300 32.80 4.01 1.07
C ARG A 300 34.22 3.73 1.56
N ASP A 301 34.85 4.68 2.22
CA ASP A 301 36.24 4.52 2.68
C ASP A 301 36.37 3.41 3.73
N LYS A 302 35.33 3.23 4.58
CA LYS A 302 35.23 2.06 5.47
C LYS A 302 35.05 0.76 4.69
N CYS A 303 34.29 0.75 3.59
CA CYS A 303 34.19 -0.41 2.71
C CYS A 303 35.53 -0.76 2.05
N ILE A 304 36.26 0.23 1.55
CA ILE A 304 37.60 0.05 0.96
C ILE A 304 38.57 -0.51 2.00
N LYS A 305 38.56 0.04 3.22
CA LYS A 305 39.37 -0.47 4.33
C LYS A 305 39.02 -1.92 4.67
N ALA A 306 37.75 -2.25 4.83
CA ALA A 306 37.29 -3.62 5.11
C ALA A 306 37.67 -4.59 3.98
N THR A 307 37.61 -4.13 2.72
CA THR A 307 38.03 -4.90 1.54
C THR A 307 39.52 -5.23 1.62
N ARG A 308 40.35 -4.22 1.87
CA ARG A 308 41.80 -4.39 2.04
C ARG A 308 42.12 -5.34 3.20
N GLU A 309 41.44 -5.22 4.33
CA GLU A 309 41.64 -6.09 5.50
C GLU A 309 41.26 -7.54 5.22
N ALA A 310 40.15 -7.80 4.50
CA ALA A 310 39.78 -9.14 4.08
C ALA A 310 40.83 -9.77 3.16
N LEU A 311 41.30 -9.03 2.15
CA LEU A 311 42.33 -9.50 1.23
C LEU A 311 43.66 -9.81 1.94
N LYS A 312 44.04 -9.01 2.95
CA LYS A 312 45.21 -9.26 3.78
C LYS A 312 45.10 -10.53 4.63
N ARG A 313 43.89 -10.91 5.03
CA ARG A 313 43.60 -12.20 5.69
C ARG A 313 43.53 -13.37 4.70
N GLY A 314 43.71 -13.13 3.41
CA GLY A 314 43.62 -14.16 2.37
C GLY A 314 42.18 -14.50 1.97
N GLU A 315 41.21 -13.67 2.33
CA GLU A 315 39.78 -13.91 2.08
C GLU A 315 39.33 -13.23 0.79
N SER A 316 38.50 -13.91 0.00
CA SER A 316 37.76 -13.28 -1.09
C SER A 316 36.58 -12.48 -0.54
N CYS A 317 36.21 -11.39 -1.21
CA CYS A 317 35.13 -10.52 -0.74
C CYS A 317 34.20 -10.08 -1.86
N VAL A 318 32.92 -9.87 -1.49
CA VAL A 318 31.92 -9.25 -2.35
C VAL A 318 31.60 -7.85 -1.83
N VAL A 319 31.76 -6.84 -2.68
CA VAL A 319 31.36 -5.47 -2.40
C VAL A 319 29.94 -5.25 -2.95
N ASP A 320 28.96 -5.44 -2.07
CA ASP A 320 27.52 -5.34 -2.34
C ASP A 320 27.01 -3.92 -2.10
N ASN A 321 27.43 -3.01 -2.98
CA ASN A 321 26.93 -1.64 -3.05
C ASN A 321 26.27 -1.39 -4.41
N THR A 322 25.73 -0.19 -4.62
CA THR A 322 25.18 0.18 -5.94
C THR A 322 26.28 0.33 -7.00
N ASN A 323 27.46 0.84 -6.61
CA ASN A 323 28.66 0.99 -7.45
C ASN A 323 28.35 1.57 -8.85
N ARG A 324 27.46 2.57 -8.88
CA ARG A 324 26.78 3.08 -10.08
C ARG A 324 27.74 3.61 -11.15
N ASP A 325 28.71 4.42 -10.77
CA ASP A 325 29.55 5.17 -11.70
C ASP A 325 30.99 4.64 -11.76
N ILE A 326 31.70 4.99 -12.83
CA ILE A 326 33.07 4.57 -13.09
C ILE A 326 34.03 5.06 -11.99
N LYS A 327 33.83 6.28 -11.45
CA LYS A 327 34.71 6.84 -10.42
C LYS A 327 34.60 6.04 -9.12
N THR A 328 33.38 5.65 -8.73
CA THR A 328 33.16 4.80 -7.55
C THR A 328 33.79 3.42 -7.72
N ARG A 329 33.63 2.78 -8.90
CA ARG A 329 34.25 1.47 -9.16
C ARG A 329 35.77 1.52 -9.22
N LYS A 330 36.34 2.64 -9.69
CA LYS A 330 37.79 2.85 -9.79
C LYS A 330 38.51 2.65 -8.46
N PHE A 331 37.94 3.06 -7.33
CA PHE A 331 38.55 2.82 -6.01
C PHE A 331 38.81 1.34 -5.72
N TYR A 332 37.88 0.44 -6.10
CA TYR A 332 38.04 -1.00 -5.91
C TYR A 332 38.95 -1.63 -6.97
N VAL A 333 38.92 -1.12 -8.20
CA VAL A 333 39.84 -1.56 -9.26
C VAL A 333 41.28 -1.20 -8.94
N ASP A 334 41.51 0.00 -8.41
CA ASP A 334 42.84 0.44 -7.97
C ASP A 334 43.31 -0.40 -6.77
N LEU A 335 42.43 -0.66 -5.79
CA LEU A 335 42.75 -1.57 -4.68
C LEU A 335 43.11 -2.98 -5.15
N ALA A 336 42.37 -3.54 -6.11
CA ALA A 336 42.66 -4.86 -6.67
C ALA A 336 44.05 -4.91 -7.33
N ARG A 337 44.42 -3.83 -8.03
CA ARG A 337 45.74 -3.67 -8.66
C ARG A 337 46.86 -3.60 -7.62
N ASP A 338 46.67 -2.81 -6.57
CA ASP A 338 47.65 -2.64 -5.49
C ASP A 338 47.91 -3.97 -4.76
N GLU A 339 46.84 -4.72 -4.47
CA GLU A 339 46.90 -6.01 -3.76
C GLU A 339 47.20 -7.20 -4.71
N LYS A 340 47.34 -6.94 -6.02
CA LYS A 340 47.60 -7.91 -7.09
C LYS A 340 46.59 -9.08 -7.10
N VAL A 341 45.30 -8.74 -7.01
CA VAL A 341 44.19 -9.71 -7.05
C VAL A 341 43.27 -9.50 -8.25
N PRO A 342 42.68 -10.56 -8.80
CA PRO A 342 41.60 -10.42 -9.77
C PRO A 342 40.42 -9.63 -9.21
N ILE A 343 39.74 -8.89 -10.08
CA ILE A 343 38.48 -8.24 -9.80
C ILE A 343 37.46 -8.59 -10.88
N ARG A 344 36.26 -9.03 -10.47
CA ARG A 344 35.13 -9.31 -11.36
C ARG A 344 33.94 -8.42 -11.05
N LEU A 345 33.09 -8.20 -12.04
CA LEU A 345 31.88 -7.39 -11.93
C LEU A 345 30.65 -8.26 -12.18
N VAL A 346 29.69 -8.22 -11.26
CA VAL A 346 28.34 -8.80 -11.43
C VAL A 346 27.35 -7.64 -11.55
N LYS A 347 26.52 -7.66 -12.60
CA LYS A 347 25.59 -6.58 -12.95
C LYS A 347 24.14 -7.02 -12.79
#